data_AF-A0A6I2WQE5-F1
#
_entry.id   AF-A0A6I2WQE5-F1
#
_cell.length_a   1.000
_cell.length_b   1.000
_cell.length_c   1.000
_cell.angle_alpha   90.00
_cell.angle_beta   90.00
_cell.angle_gamma   90.00
#
_symmetry.space_group_name_H-M   'P 1'
#
loop_
_entity.id
_entity.type
_entity.pdbx_description
1 polymer ?
#
loop_
_entity_poly.entity_id
_entity_poly.type
_entity_poly.pdbx_seq_one_letter_code
_entity_poly.pdbx_strand_id
1 'polypeptide(L)'
;MIQSLVYLGNFLIALSAISIYLLLNLLAKGKIGAGDVKLSFFCATPLGSLSEILNSISIAWIAGGLFALTRRPQAIPFAPFMIFGTYMVKIL
;
A
#
# COMPACT_ATOMS: atom_id res chain seq x y z
N MET A 1 -28.83 2.07 2.44
CA MET A 1 -28.53 0.68 2.83
C MET A 1 -27.48 0.03 1.93
N ILE A 2 -27.54 0.19 0.61
CA ILE A 2 -26.53 -0.37 -0.32
C ILE A 2 -25.16 0.34 -0.20
N GLN A 3 -25.15 1.68 -0.11
CA GLN A 3 -23.90 2.44 0.08
C GLN A 3 -23.18 2.10 1.39
N SER A 4 -23.91 1.89 2.50
CA SER A 4 -23.29 1.54 3.79
C SER A 4 -22.60 0.18 3.76
N LEU A 5 -23.10 -0.78 2.98
CA LEU A 5 -22.44 -2.08 2.76
C LEU A 5 -21.14 -1.94 1.96
N VAL A 6 -21.11 -1.06 0.95
CA VAL A 6 -19.90 -0.75 0.18
C VAL A 6 -18.83 -0.10 1.05
N TYR A 7 -19.21 0.90 1.87
CA TYR A 7 -18.27 1.54 2.80
C TYR A 7 -17.70 0.56 3.83
N LEU A 8 -18.52 -0.37 4.33
CA LEU A 8 -18.09 -1.38 5.30
C LEU A 8 -17.15 -2.42 4.67
N GLY A 9 -17.40 -2.80 3.41
CA GLY A 9 -16.49 -3.62 2.62
C GLY A 9 -15.13 -2.93 2.41
N ASN A 10 -15.14 -1.68 1.97
CA ASN A 10 -13.91 -0.89 1.77
C ASN A 10 -13.13 -0.70 3.07
N PHE A 11 -13.82 -0.57 4.20
CA PHE A 11 -13.18 -0.49 5.51
C PHE A 11 -12.46 -1.80 5.89
N LEU A 12 -13.09 -2.96 5.66
CA LEU A 12 -12.46 -4.26 5.90
C LEU A 12 -11.26 -4.49 4.97
N ILE A 13 -11.37 -4.04 3.72
CA ILE A 13 -10.28 -4.04 2.74
C ILE A 13 -9.13 -3.16 3.22
N ALA A 14 -9.41 -1.94 3.70
CA ALA A 14 -8.40 -1.05 4.25
C ALA A 14 -7.71 -1.63 5.50
N LEU A 15 -8.46 -2.34 6.35
CA LEU A 15 -7.92 -3.06 7.49
C LEU A 15 -7.00 -4.21 7.05
N SER A 16 -7.37 -4.92 5.98
CA SER A 16 -6.53 -5.97 5.39
C SER A 16 -5.20 -5.41 4.87
N ALA A 17 -5.21 -4.19 4.31
CA ALA A 17 -3.99 -3.52 3.84
C ALA A 17 -3.04 -3.18 5.00
N ILE A 18 -3.58 -2.70 6.14
CA ILE A 18 -2.78 -2.51 7.37
C ILE A 18 -2.14 -3.83 7.80
N SER A 19 -2.91 -4.93 7.82
CA SER A 19 -2.43 -6.26 8.21
C SER A 19 -1.28 -6.73 7.31
N ILE A 20 -1.41 -6.57 5.99
CA ILE A 20 -0.36 -6.92 5.02
C ILE A 20 0.90 -6.08 5.26
N TYR A 21 0.76 -4.77 5.47
CA TYR A 21 1.90 -3.89 5.73
C TYR A 21 2.57 -4.15 7.08
N LEU A 22 1.82 -4.57 8.10
CA LEU A 22 2.36 -5.04 9.38
C LEU A 22 3.17 -6.32 9.22
N LEU A 23 2.67 -7.29 8.45
CA LEU A 23 3.40 -8.52 8.13
C LEU A 23 4.68 -8.21 7.36
N LEU A 24 4.61 -7.33 6.36
CA LEU A 24 5.78 -6.87 5.62
C LEU A 24 6.78 -6.14 6.54
N ASN A 25 6.30 -5.35 7.50
CA ASN A 25 7.17 -4.65 8.45
C ASN A 25 7.88 -5.64 9.38
N LEU A 26 7.18 -6.69 9.82
CA LEU A 26 7.75 -7.76 10.63
C LEU A 26 8.82 -8.54 9.85
N LEU A 27 8.57 -8.86 8.59
CA LEU A 27 9.54 -9.48 7.67
C LEU A 27 10.74 -8.57 7.40
N ALA A 28 10.52 -7.26 7.28
CA ALA A 28 11.55 -6.24 7.07
C ALA A 28 12.32 -5.87 8.36
N LYS A 29 12.06 -6.56 9.48
CA LYS A 29 12.67 -6.29 10.80
C LYS A 29 12.47 -4.85 11.29
N GLY A 30 11.28 -4.28 11.06
CA GLY A 30 10.95 -2.94 11.53
C GLY A 30 11.51 -1.79 10.68
N LYS A 31 12.02 -2.08 9.48
CA LYS A 31 12.56 -1.05 8.57
C LYS A 31 11.48 -0.25 7.83
N ILE A 32 10.22 -0.67 7.89
CA ILE A 32 9.11 0.09 7.29
C ILE A 32 8.67 1.17 8.28
N GLY A 33 8.56 2.41 7.81
CA GLY A 33 8.15 3.53 8.65
C GLY A 33 6.73 3.34 9.17
N ALA A 34 6.48 3.67 10.44
CA ALA A 34 5.13 3.68 11.00
C ALA A 34 4.18 4.60 10.22
N GLY A 35 4.72 5.63 9.55
CA GLY A 35 3.99 6.48 8.62
C GLY A 35 3.48 5.72 7.39
N ASP A 36 4.31 4.85 6.79
CA ASP A 36 3.94 4.06 5.60
C ASP A 36 2.83 3.05 5.93
N VAL A 37 2.86 2.46 7.14
CA VAL A 37 1.79 1.57 7.61
C VAL A 37 0.47 2.32 7.83
N LYS A 38 0.50 3.57 8.28
CA LYS A 38 -0.72 4.39 8.38
C LYS A 38 -1.21 4.83 7.01
N LEU A 39 -0.29 5.13 6.10
CA LEU A 39 -0.61 5.53 4.73
C LEU A 39 -1.28 4.39 3.96
N SER A 40 -0.89 3.14 4.20
CA SER A 40 -1.51 1.97 3.53
C SER A 40 -3.01 1.89 3.76
N PHE A 41 -3.49 2.30 4.93
CA PHE A 41 -4.92 2.40 5.22
C PHE A 41 -5.62 3.38 4.27
N PHE A 42 -5.09 4.61 4.17
CA PHE A 42 -5.65 5.63 3.28
C PHE A 42 -5.57 5.22 1.81
N CYS A 43 -4.44 4.66 1.38
CA CYS A 43 -4.27 4.10 0.04
C CYS A 43 -5.26 2.97 -0.29
N ALA A 44 -5.67 2.19 0.70
CA ALA A 44 -6.61 1.09 0.50
C ALA A 44 -8.09 1.51 0.58
N THR A 45 -8.42 2.67 1.16
CA THR A 45 -9.80 3.17 1.18
C THR A 45 -10.47 3.32 -0.20
N PRO A 46 -9.79 3.78 -1.27
CA PRO A 46 -10.37 3.82 -2.61
C PRO A 46 -10.33 2.47 -3.34
N LEU A 47 -9.64 1.45 -2.82
CA LEU A 47 -9.50 0.13 -3.45
C LEU A 47 -10.67 -0.77 -3.01
N GLY A 48 -11.27 -1.45 -3.99
CA GLY A 48 -12.49 -2.25 -3.80
C GLY A 48 -12.23 -3.74 -3.64
N SER A 49 -10.98 -4.18 -3.76
CA SER A 49 -10.64 -5.61 -3.71
C SER A 49 -9.23 -5.88 -3.17
N LEU A 50 -9.02 -7.11 -2.69
CA LEU A 50 -7.72 -7.58 -2.22
C LEU A 50 -6.70 -7.70 -3.37
N SER A 51 -7.16 -8.08 -4.56
CA SER A 51 -6.35 -8.09 -5.78
C SER A 51 -5.80 -6.70 -6.13
N GLU A 52 -6.62 -5.66 -6.00
CA GLU A 52 -6.19 -4.28 -6.20
C GLU A 52 -5.11 -3.86 -5.19
N ILE A 53 -5.25 -4.23 -3.91
CA ILE A 53 -4.22 -3.98 -2.90
C ILE A 53 -2.90 -4.67 -3.29
N LEU A 54 -2.94 -5.97 -3.62
CA LEU A 54 -1.74 -6.72 -3.97
C LEU A 54 -1.05 -6.15 -5.22
N ASN A 55 -1.82 -5.74 -6.22
CA ASN A 55 -1.28 -5.07 -7.41
C ASN A 55 -0.65 -3.72 -7.07
N SER A 56 -1.30 -2.90 -6.23
CA SER A 56 -0.78 -1.60 -5.81
C SER A 56 0.52 -1.75 -5.04
N ILE A 57 0.59 -2.73 -4.13
CA ILE A 57 1.80 -3.08 -3.39
C ILE A 57 2.89 -3.53 -4.37
N SER A 58 2.57 -4.44 -5.29
CA SER A 58 3.54 -4.95 -6.28
C SER A 58 4.16 -3.81 -7.10
N ILE A 59 3.33 -2.88 -7.60
CA ILE A 59 3.81 -1.71 -8.35
C ILE A 59 4.68 -0.81 -7.47
N ALA A 60 4.26 -0.54 -6.22
CA ALA A 60 5.03 0.28 -5.29
C ALA A 60 6.40 -0.34 -4.96
N TRP A 61 6.46 -1.66 -4.78
CA TRP A 61 7.71 -2.40 -4.51
C TRP A 61 8.62 -2.47 -5.74
N ILE A 62 8.07 -2.68 -6.94
CA ILE A 62 8.85 -2.67 -8.18
C ILE A 62 9.44 -1.28 -8.42
N ALA A 63 8.63 -0.22 -8.31
CA ALA A 63 9.08 1.15 -8.50
C ALA A 63 10.10 1.57 -7.43
N GLY A 64 9.82 1.29 -6.16
CA GLY A 64 10.74 1.56 -5.05
C GLY A 64 12.03 0.76 -5.13
N GLY A 65 11.95 -0.50 -5.56
CA GLY A 65 13.11 -1.37 -5.78
C GLY A 65 13.98 -0.89 -6.95
N LEU A 66 13.38 -0.49 -8.07
CA LEU A 66 14.12 0.10 -9.20
C LEU A 66 14.78 1.42 -8.81
N PHE A 67 14.10 2.26 -8.02
CA PHE A 67 14.66 3.49 -7.48
C PHE A 67 15.84 3.21 -6.53
N ALA A 68 15.75 2.18 -5.70
CA ALA A 68 16.84 1.75 -4.82
C ALA A 68 18.10 1.35 -5.60
N LEU A 69 17.94 0.60 -6.70
CA LEU A 69 19.04 0.13 -7.54
C LEU A 69 19.75 1.29 -8.26
N THR A 70 19.00 2.27 -8.72
CA THR A 70 19.53 3.40 -9.52
C THR A 70 20.22 4.47 -8.69
N ARG A 71 19.66 4.82 -7.51
CA ARG A 71 20.15 5.94 -6.70
C ARG A 71 20.90 5.53 -5.44
N ARG A 72 20.85 4.25 -5.05
CA ARG A 72 21.41 3.69 -3.80
C ARG A 72 21.25 4.62 -2.58
N PRO A 73 20.05 5.18 -2.32
CA PRO A 73 19.85 6.08 -1.20
C PRO A 73 19.96 5.31 0.13
N GLN A 74 20.40 5.98 1.20
CA GLN A 74 20.47 5.38 2.54
C GLN A 74 19.07 5.03 3.10
N ALA A 75 18.04 5.76 2.67
CA ALA A 75 16.64 5.51 2.99
C ALA A 75 15.77 5.79 1.76
N ILE A 76 14.84 4.87 1.47
CA ILE A 76 13.90 5.01 0.35
C ILE A 76 12.60 5.60 0.91
N PRO A 77 12.14 6.77 0.44
CA PRO A 77 10.82 7.27 0.82
C PRO A 77 9.76 6.39 0.14
N PHE A 78 9.14 5.48 0.89
CA PHE A 78 8.23 4.49 0.33
C PHE A 78 6.83 5.05 0.03
N ALA A 79 6.38 6.03 0.82
CA ALA A 79 5.12 6.76 0.65
C ALA A 79 4.78 7.22 -0.79
N PRO A 80 5.65 7.93 -1.54
CA PRO A 80 5.33 8.34 -2.91
C PRO A 80 5.06 7.16 -3.86
N PHE A 81 5.78 6.04 -3.69
CA PHE A 81 5.57 4.84 -4.51
C PHE A 81 4.26 4.14 -4.16
N MET A 82 3.84 4.17 -2.88
CA MET A 82 2.54 3.67 -2.48
C MET A 82 1.40 4.45 -3.11
N ILE A 83 1.44 5.78 -3.02
CA ILE A 83 0.43 6.67 -3.63
C ILE A 83 0.37 6.44 -5.14
N PHE A 84 1.54 6.34 -5.79
CA PHE A 84 1.63 6.06 -7.21
C PHE A 84 1.03 4.71 -7.60
N GLY A 85 1.37 3.63 -6.86
CA GLY A 85 0.82 2.30 -7.11
C GLY A 85 -0.71 2.25 -6.95
N THR A 86 -1.23 2.93 -5.94
CA THR A 86 -2.69 3.04 -5.72
C THR A 86 -3.37 3.79 -6.86
N TYR A 87 -2.78 4.89 -7.31
CA TYR A 87 -3.30 5.67 -8.44
C TYR A 87 -3.31 4.85 -9.74
N MET A 88 -2.23 4.11 -10.01
CA MET A 88 -2.14 3.25 -11.19
C MET A 88 -3.20 2.16 -11.19
N VAL A 89 -3.40 1.46 -10.07
CA VAL A 89 -4.43 0.41 -9.96
C VAL A 89 -5.85 0.96 -10.06
N LYS A 90 -6.09 2.20 -9.64
CA LYS A 90 -7.44 2.78 -9.72
C LYS A 90 -7.83 3.22 -11.12
N ILE A 91 -6.84 3.52 -11.97
CA ILE A 91 -7.04 3.96 -13.36
C ILE A 91 -7.09 2.79 -14.33
N LEU A 92 -6.39 1.70 -14.01
CA LEU A 92 -6.41 0.43 -14.75
C LEU A 92 -7.69 -0.36 -14.48
#